data_AF-A0A210RZ02-F1
#
_entry.id   AF-A0A210RZ02-F1
#
_cell.length_a   1.000
_cell.length_b   1.000
_cell.length_c   1.000
_cell.angle_alpha   90.00
_cell.angle_beta   90.00
_cell.angle_gamma   90.00
#
_symmetry.space_group_name_H-M   'P 1'
#
loop_
_entity.id
_entity.type
_entity.pdbx_description
1 polymer ?
#
loop_
_entity_poly.entity_id
_entity_poly.type
_entity_poly.pdbx_seq_one_letter_code
_entity_poly.pdbx_strand_id
1 'polypeptide(L)' 'MRLVDIGKDKVDLNHLVDWVTKLQQPITIIGGSVNAVLLSLEDWNGIQETLHLIKIPSVHRSIKQAMAEPLA' A
#
# COMPACT_ATOMS: atom_id res chain seq x y z
N MET A 1 -5.15 -5.65 -6.32
CA MET A 1 -3.94 -5.19 -7.04
C MET A 1 -4.25 -5.13 -8.52
N ARG A 2 -4.10 -3.96 -9.15
CA ARG A 2 -4.36 -3.75 -10.57
C ARG A 2 -3.04 -3.67 -11.36
N LEU A 3 -3.03 -4.15 -12.60
CA LEU A 3 -1.91 -3.96 -13.53
C LEU A 3 -2.30 -2.94 -14.60
N VAL A 4 -1.40 -2.02 -14.92
CA VAL A 4 -1.51 -1.05 -16.01
C VAL A 4 -0.25 -1.13 -16.86
N ASP A 5 -0.40 -1.31 -18.16
CA ASP A 5 0.68 -1.29 -19.13
C ASP A 5 0.71 0.07 -19.82
N ILE A 6 1.68 0.94 -19.48
CA ILE A 6 1.74 2.31 -20.02
C ILE A 6 1.99 2.37 -21.53
N GLY A 7 2.44 1.27 -22.13
CA GLY A 7 2.61 1.15 -23.59
C GLY A 7 1.32 0.79 -24.32
N LYS A 8 0.34 0.20 -23.62
CA LYS A 8 -0.94 -0.26 -24.20
C LYS A 8 -2.14 0.53 -23.71
N ASP A 9 -2.16 0.89 -22.44
CA ASP A 9 -3.25 1.55 -21.77
C ASP A 9 -3.06 3.07 -21.84
N LYS A 10 -4.04 3.78 -22.40
CA LYS A 10 -4.12 5.25 -22.27
C LYS A 10 -4.78 5.58 -20.94
N VAL A 11 -3.98 5.90 -19.93
CA VAL A 11 -4.49 6.22 -18.60
C VAL A 11 -3.97 7.58 -18.13
N ASP A 12 -4.88 8.40 -17.62
CA ASP A 12 -4.53 9.66 -16.95
C ASP A 12 -4.00 9.35 -15.54
N LEU A 13 -2.83 9.92 -15.21
CA LEU A 13 -2.24 9.80 -13.88
C LEU A 13 -3.20 10.29 -12.79
N ASN A 14 -4.00 11.33 -13.05
CA ASN A 14 -4.98 11.82 -12.09
C ASN A 14 -6.03 10.76 -11.77
N HIS A 15 -6.50 10.01 -12.77
CA HIS A 15 -7.42 8.90 -12.56
C HIS A 15 -6.78 7.76 -11.76
N LEU A 16 -5.50 7.46 -12.00
CA LEU A 16 -4.77 6.44 -11.23
C LEU A 16 -4.62 6.85 -9.77
N VAL A 17 -4.30 8.12 -9.50
CA VAL A 17 -4.21 8.68 -8.14
C VAL A 17 -5.55 8.64 -7.43
N ASP A 18 -6.63 9.03 -8.12
CA ASP A 18 -7.99 8.96 -7.58
C ASP A 18 -8.38 7.52 -7.21
N TRP A 19 -8.05 6.57 -8.08
CA TRP A 19 -8.34 5.16 -7.88
C TRP A 19 -7.56 4.56 -6.71
N VAL A 20 -6.24 4.76 -6.67
CA VAL A 20 -5.39 4.18 -5.61
C VAL A 20 -5.80 4.69 -4.23
N THR A 21 -6.20 5.97 -4.15
CA THR A 21 -6.67 6.61 -2.92
C THR A 21 -8.04 6.07 -2.49
N LYS A 22 -9.00 5.96 -3.42
CA LYS A 22 -10.37 5.52 -3.10
C LYS A 22 -10.49 4.04 -2.77
N LEU A 23 -9.71 3.20 -3.45
CA LEU A 23 -9.79 1.74 -3.30
C LEU A 23 -8.81 1.19 -2.27
N GLN A 24 -7.84 2.00 -1.82
CA GLN A 24 -6.73 1.58 -0.95
C GLN A 24 -6.05 0.29 -1.47
N GLN A 25 -5.84 0.24 -2.79
CA GLN A 25 -5.25 -0.91 -3.45
C GLN A 25 -4.10 -0.48 -4.36
N PRO A 26 -2.91 -1.12 -4.24
CA PRO A 26 -1.78 -0.81 -5.10
C PRO A 26 -2.08 -1.07 -6.57
N ILE A 27 -1.49 -0.22 -7.42
CA ILE A 27 -1.48 -0.37 -8.88
C ILE A 27 -0.05 -0.64 -9.33
N THR A 28 0.16 -1.77 -9.99
CA THR A 28 1.41 -2.10 -10.66
C THR A 28 1.41 -1.49 -12.05
N ILE A 29 2.40 -0.65 -12.32
CA ILE A 29 2.61 0.00 -13.62
C ILE A 29 3.78 -0.71 -14.30
N ILE A 30 3.55 -1.25 -15.49
CA ILE A 30 4.58 -1.88 -16.31
C ILE A 30 4.80 -1.05 -17.58
N GLY A 31 6.05 -0.92 -18.00
CA GLY A 31 6.44 -0.12 -19.15
C GLY A 31 7.68 -0.69 -19.81
N GLY A 32 7.53 -1.82 -20.50
CA GLY A 32 8.60 -2.48 -21.27
C GLY A 32 9.81 -2.90 -20.41
N SER A 33 10.70 -1.95 -20.12
CA SER A 33 11.90 -2.10 -19.28
C SER A 33 11.76 -1.53 -17.87
N VAL A 34 10.73 -0.74 -17.58
CA VAL A 34 10.51 -0.11 -16.26
C VAL A 34 9.22 -0.60 -15.61
N ASN A 35 9.28 -0.89 -14.32
CA ASN A 35 8.13 -1.27 -13.52
C ASN A 35 8.07 -0.40 -12.26
N ALA A 36 6.87 -0.04 -11.83
CA ALA A 36 6.63 0.73 -10.62
C ALA A 36 5.37 0.25 -9.90
N VAL A 37 5.26 0.59 -8.61
CA VAL A 37 4.03 0.42 -7.85
C VAL A 37 3.56 1.80 -7.41
N LEU A 38 2.33 2.14 -7.74
CA LEU A 38 1.65 3.33 -7.22
C LEU A 38 0.86 2.94 -5.97
N LEU A 39 1.11 3.68 -4.89
CA LEU A 39 0.42 3.59 -3.60
C LEU A 39 -0.18 4.95 -3.27
N SER A 40 -1.26 4.96 -2.49
CA SER A 40 -1.72 6.21 -1.87
C SER A 40 -0.69 6.66 -0.82
N LEU A 41 -0.66 7.96 -0.52
CA LEU A 41 0.24 8.48 0.52
C LEU A 41 -0.10 7.88 1.90
N GLU A 42 -1.39 7.69 2.18
CA GLU A 42 -1.86 7.09 3.41
C GLU A 42 -1.37 5.64 3.56
N ASP A 43 -1.54 4.81 2.52
CA ASP A 43 -1.08 3.42 2.55
C ASP A 43 0.46 3.35 2.64
N TRP A 44 1.18 4.25 1.96
CA TRP A 44 2.64 4.33 2.08
C TRP A 44 3.07 4.63 3.53
N ASN A 45 2.43 5.61 4.18
CA ASN A 45 2.71 5.96 5.56
C ASN A 45 2.37 4.80 6.51
N GLY A 46 1.21 4.14 6.32
CA GLY A 46 0.81 2.98 7.12
C GLY A 46 1.78 1.79 6.99
N ILE A 47 2.33 1.55 5.79
CA ILE A 47 3.39 0.56 5.58
C ILE A 47 4.66 0.95 6.34
N GLN A 48 5.10 2.22 6.25
CA GLN A 48 6.30 2.69 6.96
C GLN A 48 6.14 2.59 8.48
N GLU A 49 4.98 2.96 9.01
CA GLU A 49 4.65 2.83 10.42
C GLU A 49 4.65 1.36 10.85
N THR A 50 3.99 0.48 10.10
CA THR A 50 3.97 -0.96 10.40
C THR A 50 5.38 -1.55 10.42
N LEU A 51 6.21 -1.21 9.43
CA LEU A 51 7.61 -1.63 9.39
C LEU A 51 8.42 -1.07 10.56
N HIS A 52 8.12 0.16 11.01
CA HIS A 52 8.74 0.76 12.17
C HIS A 52 8.36 0.02 13.47
N LEU A 53 7.07 -0.25 13.69
CA LEU A 53 6.57 -0.96 14.87
C LEU A 53 7.09 -2.40 14.94
N ILE A 54 7.18 -3.09 13.80
CA ILE A 54 7.75 -4.45 13.71
C ILE A 54 9.22 -4.48 14.10
N LYS A 55 10.00 -3.44 13.73
CA LYS A 55 11.42 -3.35 14.09
C LYS A 55 11.67 -3.20 15.59
N ILE A 56 10.65 -2.85 16.38
CA ILE A 56 10.74 -2.73 17.83
C ILE A 56 10.09 -3.99 18.46
N PRO A 57 10.88 -5.01 18.87
CA PRO A 57 10.32 -6.33 19.21
C PRO A 57 9.31 -6.31 20.35
N SER A 58 9.48 -5.42 21.34
CA SER A 58 8.55 -5.24 22.46
C SER A 58 7.20 -4.70 22.00
N VAL A 59 7.21 -3.71 21.11
CA VAL A 59 6.01 -3.05 20.59
C VAL A 59 5.20 -4.02 19.72
N HIS A 60 5.85 -4.67 18.75
CA HIS A 60 5.18 -5.66 17.91
C HIS A 60 4.51 -6.78 18.73
N ARG A 61 5.17 -7.27 19.79
CA ARG A 61 4.59 -8.28 20.68
C ARG A 61 3.39 -7.75 21.44
N SER A 62 3.50 -6.55 22.02
CA SER A 62 2.41 -5.93 22.78
C SER A 62 1.16 -5.70 21.93
N ILE A 63 1.33 -5.23 20.69
CA ILE A 63 0.22 -5.02 19.74
C ILE A 63 -0.46 -6.35 19.42
N LYS A 64 0.31 -7.42 19.13
CA LYS A 64 -0.27 -8.73 18.86
C LYS A 64 -1.03 -9.32 20.05
N GLN A 65 -0.55 -9.09 21.27
CA GLN A 65 -1.24 -9.53 22.48
C GLN A 65 -2.56 -8.77 22.65
N ALA A 66 -2.53 -7.45 22.57
CA ALA A 66 -3.74 -6.61 22.68
C ALA A 66 -4.79 -6.95 21.61
N MET A 67 -4.38 -7.26 20.37
CA MET A 67 -5.29 -7.68 19.30
C MET A 67 -5.99 -9.03 19.56
N ALA A 68 -5.43 -9.86 20.44
CA ALA A 68 -6.01 -11.16 20.81
C ALA A 68 -6.88 -11.09 22.07
N GLU A 69 -6.92 -9.96 22.75
CA GLU A 69 -7.76 -9.76 23.92
C GLU A 69 -9.25 -9.74 23.51
N PRO A 70 -10.14 -10.42 24.26
CA PRO A 70 -11.57 -10.36 24.00
C PRO A 70 -12.09 -8.93 24.11
N LEU A 71 -12.93 -8.52 23.17
CA LEU A 71 -13.69 -7.28 23.29
C LEU A 71 -14.84 -7.51 24.29
N ALA A 72 -15.01 -6.58 25.22
CA ALA A 72 -16.09 -6.57 26.20
C ALA A 72 -17.45 -6.24 25.57
#